data_AF-A0A413G1D5-F1
#
_entry.id   AF-A0A413G1D5-F1
#
_cell.length_a   1.000
_cell.length_b   1.000
_cell.length_c   1.000
_cell.angle_alpha   90.00
_cell.angle_beta   90.00
_cell.angle_gamma   90.00
#
_symmetry.space_group_name_H-M   'P 1'
#
loop_
_entity.id
_entity.type
_entity.pdbx_description
1 polymer ?
#
loop_
_entity_poly.entity_id
_entity_poly.type
_entity_poly.pdbx_seq_one_letter_code
_entity_poly.pdbx_strand_id
1 'polypeptide(L)'
;MKLTKRRILSIVIAAVTLIATGAYYTMVYHYTAKPESLTEALTEYTGMPVEIAGTEEAGNRLFVLFKDPGGGPMMGYALFDRGMNTLYRPVSAGYGNSIGVEVYPFTASGKRKVAVCGANADPRAVAYEVITVDEEPPQVVFSGEIAERDFVDIYEHPKTEGLWRGLRLLDADGNDLAPELYASGVADGPGTGIGTAELFMTDIFCILILLVGFVVAKYFWDEKQLPEDKKE
;
A
#
# COMPACT_ATOMS: atom_id res chain seq x y z
N MET A 1 37.55 28.55 -17.33
CA MET A 1 36.63 29.33 -16.45
C MET A 1 37.07 29.11 -15.01
N LYS A 2 37.57 30.12 -14.28
CA LYS A 2 37.96 29.94 -12.87
C LYS A 2 36.69 29.88 -12.02
N LEU A 3 36.51 28.82 -11.23
CA LEU A 3 35.42 28.76 -10.26
C LEU A 3 35.68 29.79 -9.15
N THR A 4 34.74 30.71 -8.95
CA THR A 4 34.76 31.62 -7.79
C THR A 4 34.30 30.86 -6.54
N LYS A 5 34.68 31.34 -5.35
CA LYS A 5 34.24 30.75 -4.07
C LYS A 5 32.71 30.65 -3.97
N ARG A 6 31.97 31.62 -4.55
CA ARG A 6 30.49 31.60 -4.61
C ARG A 6 29.95 30.50 -5.53
N ARG A 7 30.58 30.29 -6.70
CA ARG A 7 30.20 29.17 -7.59
C ARG A 7 30.50 27.80 -6.97
N ILE A 8 31.61 27.66 -6.24
CA ILE A 8 31.89 26.44 -5.44
C ILE A 8 30.79 26.23 -4.40
N LEU A 9 30.42 27.28 -3.66
CA LEU A 9 29.36 27.21 -2.64
C LEU A 9 27.99 26.84 -3.26
N SER A 10 27.65 27.38 -4.43
CA SER A 10 26.44 27.01 -5.17
C SER A 10 26.40 25.51 -5.52
N ILE A 11 27.51 24.96 -6.03
CA ILE A 11 27.64 23.53 -6.34
C ILE A 11 27.50 22.67 -5.08
N VAL A 12 28.14 23.08 -3.98
CA VAL A 12 28.03 22.37 -2.69
C VAL A 12 26.58 22.38 -2.19
N ILE A 13 25.89 23.51 -2.26
CA ILE A 13 24.49 23.62 -1.86
C ILE A 13 23.62 22.71 -2.72
N ALA A 14 23.79 22.73 -4.04
CA ALA A 14 23.06 21.84 -4.93
C ALA A 14 23.30 20.36 -4.60
N ALA A 15 24.54 19.96 -4.32
CA ALA A 15 24.87 18.60 -3.91
C ALA A 15 24.21 18.22 -2.57
N VAL A 16 24.28 19.10 -1.57
CA VAL A 16 23.63 18.88 -0.27
C VAL A 16 22.12 18.76 -0.41
N THR A 17 21.50 19.58 -1.26
CA THR A 17 20.05 19.49 -1.55
C THR A 17 19.67 18.14 -2.14
N LEU A 18 20.44 17.64 -3.12
CA LEU A 18 20.18 16.34 -3.72
C LEU A 18 20.34 15.21 -2.68
N ILE A 19 21.38 15.27 -1.84
CA ILE A 19 21.61 14.31 -0.76
C ILE A 19 20.46 14.35 0.25
N ALA A 20 20.04 15.53 0.69
CA ALA A 20 18.95 15.70 1.65
C ALA A 20 17.63 15.18 1.09
N THR A 21 17.34 15.45 -0.18
CA THR A 21 16.14 14.94 -0.86
C THR A 21 16.17 13.42 -0.94
N GLY A 22 17.30 12.84 -1.37
CA GLY A 22 17.46 11.38 -1.44
C GLY A 22 17.40 10.69 -0.07
N ALA A 23 17.96 11.31 0.96
CA ALA A 23 17.91 10.82 2.33
C ALA A 23 16.48 10.85 2.88
N TYR A 24 15.75 11.94 2.68
CA TYR A 24 14.33 12.03 3.05
C TYR A 24 13.49 10.99 2.30
N TYR A 25 13.71 10.85 1.00
CA TYR A 25 13.01 9.85 0.19
C TYR A 25 13.25 8.42 0.70
N THR A 26 14.51 8.08 1.01
CA THR A 26 14.89 6.77 1.52
C THR A 26 14.38 6.54 2.94
N MET A 27 14.26 7.58 3.76
CA MET A 27 13.64 7.49 5.07
C MET A 27 12.14 7.14 4.96
N VAL A 28 11.44 7.65 3.94
CA VAL A 28 10.02 7.32 3.74
C VAL A 28 9.84 5.94 3.09
N TYR A 29 10.62 5.63 2.07
CA TYR A 29 10.61 4.32 1.39
C TYR A 29 11.79 3.47 1.87
N HIS A 30 11.61 2.76 2.97
CA HIS A 30 12.67 1.93 3.56
C HIS A 30 12.28 0.46 3.78
N TYR A 31 10.99 0.11 3.66
CA TYR A 31 10.54 -1.25 3.91
C TYR A 31 10.81 -2.18 2.72
N THR A 32 11.07 -3.45 3.01
CA THR A 32 11.26 -4.50 1.99
C THR A 32 10.04 -5.42 1.94
N ALA A 33 9.90 -6.21 0.88
CA ALA A 33 8.83 -7.22 0.78
C ALA A 33 9.05 -8.46 1.66
N LYS A 34 10.05 -8.47 2.55
CA LYS A 34 10.32 -9.59 3.46
C LYS A 34 9.31 -9.56 4.61
N PRO A 35 8.80 -10.72 5.07
CA PRO A 35 7.80 -10.78 6.14
C PRO A 35 8.17 -9.98 7.40
N GLU A 36 9.40 -10.11 7.90
CA GLU A 36 9.87 -9.37 9.09
C GLU A 36 9.76 -7.84 8.93
N SER A 37 10.15 -7.34 7.76
CA SER A 37 10.11 -5.91 7.43
C SER A 37 8.68 -5.40 7.29
N LEU A 38 7.78 -6.22 6.74
CA LEU A 38 6.36 -5.90 6.61
C LEU A 38 5.64 -5.96 7.96
N THR A 39 5.97 -6.92 8.82
CA THR A 39 5.47 -7.00 10.20
C THR A 39 5.85 -5.76 10.98
N GLU A 40 7.12 -5.33 10.91
CA GLU A 40 7.58 -4.09 11.53
C GLU A 40 6.78 -2.88 11.00
N ALA A 41 6.70 -2.73 9.67
CA ALA A 41 5.98 -1.64 9.02
C ALA A 41 4.52 -1.56 9.45
N LEU A 42 3.82 -2.68 9.47
CA LEU A 42 2.41 -2.73 9.83
C LEU A 42 2.19 -2.56 11.32
N THR A 43 3.09 -3.06 12.16
CA THR A 43 2.99 -2.84 13.60
C THR A 43 3.16 -1.37 13.94
N GLU A 44 4.12 -0.68 13.31
CA GLU A 44 4.27 0.77 13.46
C GLU A 44 3.04 1.52 12.92
N TYR A 45 2.58 1.16 11.72
CA TYR A 45 1.54 1.88 11.00
C TYR A 45 0.13 1.71 11.62
N THR A 46 -0.18 0.52 12.12
CA THR A 46 -1.48 0.20 12.72
C THR A 46 -1.48 0.36 14.24
N GLY A 47 -0.30 0.38 14.87
CA GLY A 47 -0.15 0.41 16.33
C GLY A 47 -0.47 -0.93 17.02
N MET A 48 -0.58 -2.03 16.26
CA MET A 48 -0.89 -3.36 16.80
C MET A 48 0.00 -4.45 16.22
N PRO A 49 0.32 -5.52 16.98
CA PRO A 49 1.10 -6.62 16.48
C PRO A 49 0.31 -7.40 15.41
N VAL A 50 0.99 -7.78 14.33
CA VAL A 50 0.40 -8.51 13.21
C VAL A 50 1.30 -9.66 12.73
N GLU A 51 0.70 -10.67 12.12
CA GLU A 51 1.39 -11.74 11.40
C GLU A 51 1.10 -11.64 9.91
N ILE A 52 2.11 -11.76 9.05
CA ILE A 52 1.93 -11.73 7.59
C ILE A 52 1.44 -13.09 7.12
N ALA A 53 0.25 -13.13 6.52
CA ALA A 53 -0.36 -14.33 5.97
C ALA A 53 -0.07 -14.50 4.47
N GLY A 54 0.11 -13.40 3.73
CA GLY A 54 0.39 -13.47 2.31
C GLY A 54 0.75 -12.13 1.70
N THR A 55 1.44 -12.14 0.57
CA THR A 55 1.79 -10.94 -0.17
C THR A 55 1.66 -11.18 -1.66
N GLU A 56 1.27 -10.16 -2.40
CA GLU A 56 1.18 -10.23 -3.86
C GLU A 56 1.47 -8.85 -4.49
N GLU A 57 2.35 -8.81 -5.49
CA GLU A 57 2.66 -7.58 -6.22
C GLU A 57 1.59 -7.30 -7.28
N ALA A 58 1.01 -6.10 -7.25
CA ALA A 58 -0.01 -5.65 -8.19
C ALA A 58 0.40 -4.31 -8.82
N GLY A 59 1.26 -4.36 -9.84
CA GLY A 59 1.74 -3.17 -10.54
C GLY A 59 2.68 -2.34 -9.66
N ASN A 60 2.31 -1.09 -9.35
CA ASN A 60 3.09 -0.21 -8.49
C ASN A 60 2.81 -0.39 -6.98
N ARG A 61 2.06 -1.42 -6.60
CA ARG A 61 1.67 -1.70 -5.22
C ARG A 61 2.03 -3.11 -4.81
N LEU A 62 2.35 -3.27 -3.52
CA LEU A 62 2.40 -4.56 -2.85
C LEU A 62 1.14 -4.67 -1.97
N PHE A 63 0.35 -5.70 -2.22
CA PHE A 63 -0.76 -6.09 -1.37
C PHE A 63 -0.22 -7.01 -0.27
N VAL A 64 -0.59 -6.74 0.97
CA VAL A 64 -0.14 -7.51 2.13
C VAL A 64 -1.36 -7.94 2.93
N LEU A 65 -1.55 -9.24 3.06
CA LEU A 65 -2.53 -9.84 3.96
C LEU A 65 -1.88 -10.09 5.31
N PHE A 66 -2.56 -9.69 6.37
CA PHE A 66 -2.12 -9.93 7.74
C PHE A 66 -3.26 -10.40 8.64
N LYS A 67 -2.90 -11.05 9.74
CA LYS A 67 -3.82 -11.63 10.72
C LYS A 67 -3.33 -11.41 12.14
N ASP A 68 -4.19 -11.72 13.10
CA ASP A 68 -3.82 -11.75 14.52
C ASP A 68 -2.78 -12.86 14.78
N PRO A 69 -1.59 -12.53 15.32
CA PRO A 69 -0.60 -13.54 15.70
C PRO A 69 -1.11 -14.50 16.80
N GLY A 70 -2.12 -14.11 17.56
CA GLY A 70 -2.79 -14.94 18.57
C GLY A 70 -3.79 -15.95 18.01
N GLY A 71 -4.01 -15.98 16.68
CA GLY A 71 -4.99 -16.86 16.05
C GLY A 71 -6.45 -16.41 16.25
N GLY A 72 -6.66 -15.15 16.62
CA GLY A 72 -7.98 -14.53 16.67
C GLY A 72 -8.61 -14.37 15.28
N PRO A 73 -9.90 -14.00 15.22
CA PRO A 73 -10.63 -13.86 13.95
C PRO A 73 -10.28 -12.61 13.16
N MET A 74 -9.31 -11.82 13.63
CA MET A 74 -8.91 -10.61 12.94
C MET A 74 -8.10 -10.95 11.69
N MET A 75 -8.58 -10.45 10.56
CA MET A 75 -7.85 -10.39 9.31
C MET A 75 -7.83 -8.95 8.82
N GLY A 76 -6.76 -8.58 8.15
CA GLY A 76 -6.63 -7.29 7.52
C GLY A 76 -5.77 -7.33 6.28
N TYR A 77 -5.91 -6.29 5.47
CA TYR A 77 -5.04 -6.05 4.35
C TYR A 77 -4.34 -4.71 4.51
N ALA A 78 -3.19 -4.59 3.89
CA ALA A 78 -2.50 -3.34 3.70
C ALA A 78 -2.02 -3.20 2.27
N LEU A 79 -1.97 -1.95 1.82
CA LEU A 79 -1.39 -1.58 0.54
C LEU A 79 -0.12 -0.82 0.81
N PHE A 80 0.93 -1.21 0.11
CA PHE A 80 2.20 -0.52 0.09
C PHE A 80 2.46 0.03 -1.30
N ASP A 81 2.94 1.26 -1.38
CA ASP A 81 3.43 1.82 -2.64
C ASP A 81 4.91 1.50 -2.84
N ARG A 82 5.28 1.16 -4.07
CA ARG A 82 6.67 0.93 -4.45
C ARG A 82 7.35 2.24 -4.84
N GLY A 83 8.40 2.58 -4.12
CA GLY A 83 9.25 3.73 -4.42
C GLY A 83 10.18 3.50 -5.60
N MET A 84 10.77 4.59 -6.10
CA MET A 84 11.80 4.56 -7.16
C MET A 84 13.05 3.81 -6.73
N ASN A 85 13.31 3.71 -5.42
CA ASN A 85 14.39 2.92 -4.84
C ASN A 85 14.02 1.43 -4.67
N THR A 86 12.88 0.99 -5.20
CA THR A 86 12.31 -0.37 -5.10
C THR A 86 11.87 -0.80 -3.71
N LEU A 87 12.00 0.08 -2.71
CA LEU A 87 11.51 -0.13 -1.35
C LEU A 87 10.06 0.32 -1.24
N TYR A 88 9.42 -0.07 -0.15
CA TYR A 88 8.00 0.08 0.06
C TYR A 88 7.71 1.05 1.21
N ARG A 89 6.49 1.61 1.18
CA ARG A 89 5.90 2.33 2.32
C ARG A 89 4.42 1.95 2.46
N PRO A 90 3.88 1.81 3.68
CA PRO A 90 2.46 1.60 3.87
C PRO A 90 1.69 2.86 3.48
N VAL A 91 0.54 2.70 2.81
CA VAL A 91 -0.34 3.82 2.41
C VAL A 91 -1.77 3.67 2.90
N SER A 92 -2.21 2.44 3.14
CA SER A 92 -3.49 2.15 3.75
C SER A 92 -3.48 0.77 4.37
N ALA A 93 -4.24 0.60 5.45
CA ALA A 93 -4.56 -0.69 6.03
C ALA A 93 -6.05 -0.72 6.40
N GLY A 94 -6.67 -1.89 6.25
CA GLY A 94 -8.04 -2.14 6.69
C GLY A 94 -8.10 -3.50 7.35
N TYR A 95 -8.64 -3.57 8.57
CA TYR A 95 -8.70 -4.80 9.35
C TYR A 95 -9.97 -4.87 10.18
N GLY A 96 -10.39 -6.09 10.50
CA GLY A 96 -11.58 -6.37 11.28
C GLY A 96 -11.71 -7.87 11.50
N ASN A 97 -12.80 -8.27 12.15
CA ASN A 97 -13.06 -9.70 12.24
C ASN A 97 -13.52 -10.24 10.89
N SER A 98 -13.17 -11.49 10.62
CA SER A 98 -13.48 -12.16 9.36
C SER A 98 -13.84 -13.63 9.58
N ILE A 99 -14.59 -14.18 8.63
CA ILE A 99 -14.84 -15.62 8.50
C ILE A 99 -13.63 -16.41 7.95
N GLY A 100 -12.48 -15.76 7.77
CA GLY A 100 -11.23 -16.37 7.30
C GLY A 100 -10.99 -16.23 5.80
N VAL A 101 -11.99 -15.78 5.02
CA VAL A 101 -11.82 -15.38 3.60
C VAL A 101 -12.61 -14.11 3.34
N GLU A 102 -11.99 -13.12 2.68
CA GLU A 102 -12.61 -11.83 2.36
C GLU A 102 -12.22 -11.34 0.98
N VAL A 103 -13.01 -10.37 0.50
CA VAL A 103 -12.81 -9.71 -0.78
C VAL A 103 -12.48 -8.23 -0.55
N TYR A 104 -11.30 -7.81 -0.99
CA TYR A 104 -10.81 -6.45 -0.83
C TYR A 104 -10.67 -5.75 -2.19
N PRO A 105 -11.53 -4.75 -2.49
CA PRO A 105 -11.33 -3.91 -3.66
C PRO A 105 -10.21 -2.91 -3.40
N PHE A 106 -9.35 -2.70 -4.38
CA PHE A 106 -8.32 -1.68 -4.33
C PHE A 106 -8.00 -1.13 -5.71
N THR A 107 -7.20 -0.07 -5.77
CA THR A 107 -6.69 0.48 -7.02
C THR A 107 -5.18 0.33 -7.04
N ALA A 108 -4.63 -0.11 -8.17
CA ALA A 108 -3.20 -0.07 -8.42
C ALA A 108 -2.94 0.31 -9.88
N SER A 109 -1.95 1.18 -10.11
CA SER A 109 -1.58 1.68 -11.45
C SER A 109 -2.77 2.25 -12.23
N GLY A 110 -3.68 2.95 -11.53
CA GLY A 110 -4.89 3.56 -12.11
C GLY A 110 -6.00 2.57 -12.47
N LYS A 111 -5.82 1.27 -12.21
CA LYS A 111 -6.82 0.23 -12.48
C LYS A 111 -7.45 -0.29 -11.20
N ARG A 112 -8.76 -0.56 -11.23
CA ARG A 112 -9.45 -1.24 -10.14
C ARG A 112 -9.13 -2.73 -10.16
N LYS A 113 -8.76 -3.25 -9.00
CA LYS A 113 -8.42 -4.64 -8.75
C LYS A 113 -9.22 -5.15 -7.56
N VAL A 114 -9.35 -6.46 -7.50
CA VAL A 114 -9.98 -7.16 -6.38
C VAL A 114 -8.99 -8.21 -5.89
N ALA A 115 -8.71 -8.20 -4.59
CA ALA A 115 -8.01 -9.28 -3.95
C ALA A 115 -9.03 -10.18 -3.25
N VAL A 116 -8.95 -11.49 -3.49
CA VAL A 116 -9.60 -12.50 -2.67
C VAL A 116 -8.54 -13.10 -1.79
N CYS A 117 -8.73 -13.00 -0.48
CA CYS A 117 -7.70 -13.33 0.48
C CYS A 117 -8.25 -14.28 1.52
N GLY A 118 -7.49 -15.34 1.84
CA GLY A 118 -7.76 -16.20 2.98
C GLY A 118 -6.69 -16.06 4.04
N ALA A 119 -7.09 -15.96 5.30
CA ALA A 119 -6.22 -16.12 6.45
C ALA A 119 -6.88 -17.10 7.42
N ASN A 120 -6.26 -18.25 7.63
CA ASN A 120 -6.85 -19.38 8.35
C ASN A 120 -8.22 -19.80 7.77
N ALA A 121 -8.33 -19.86 6.44
CA ALA A 121 -9.57 -20.26 5.78
C ALA A 121 -10.11 -21.61 6.31
N ASP A 122 -11.44 -21.75 6.42
CA ASP A 122 -12.07 -22.98 6.94
C ASP A 122 -11.56 -24.20 6.14
N PRO A 123 -11.09 -25.28 6.80
CA PRO A 123 -10.54 -26.46 6.13
C PRO A 123 -11.53 -27.17 5.22
N ARG A 124 -12.85 -26.97 5.39
CA ARG A 124 -13.90 -27.51 4.53
C ARG A 124 -13.98 -26.79 3.19
N ALA A 125 -13.56 -25.52 3.11
CA ALA A 125 -13.59 -24.75 1.88
C ALA A 125 -12.47 -25.22 0.93
N VAL A 126 -12.84 -25.59 -0.29
CA VAL A 126 -11.91 -26.04 -1.35
C VAL A 126 -11.86 -25.08 -2.52
N ALA A 127 -12.86 -24.22 -2.69
CA ALA A 127 -12.92 -23.20 -3.73
C ALA A 127 -13.70 -21.98 -3.24
N TYR A 128 -13.58 -20.88 -3.97
CA TYR A 128 -14.39 -19.68 -3.75
C TYR A 128 -14.97 -19.17 -5.07
N GLU A 129 -16.09 -18.46 -4.96
CA GLU A 129 -16.67 -17.69 -6.05
C GLU A 129 -16.98 -16.27 -5.57
N VAL A 130 -16.56 -15.29 -6.37
CA VAL A 130 -17.00 -13.90 -6.23
C VAL A 130 -18.17 -13.70 -7.17
N ILE A 131 -19.33 -13.37 -6.61
CA ILE A 131 -20.59 -13.27 -7.36
C ILE A 131 -21.18 -11.85 -7.34
N THR A 132 -22.01 -11.56 -8.33
CA THR A 132 -22.91 -10.40 -8.32
C THR A 132 -24.12 -10.66 -7.41
N VAL A 133 -24.63 -9.65 -6.68
CA VAL A 133 -25.77 -9.78 -5.76
C VAL A 133 -27.00 -8.87 -6.05
N ASP A 134 -27.01 -8.04 -7.11
CA ASP A 134 -28.21 -7.35 -7.67
C ASP A 134 -28.61 -7.97 -9.01
N GLU A 135 -27.77 -8.83 -9.59
CA GLU A 135 -28.19 -9.58 -10.78
C GLU A 135 -28.91 -10.85 -10.32
N GLU A 136 -30.06 -11.11 -10.93
CA GLU A 136 -30.85 -12.33 -10.70
C GLU A 136 -30.96 -13.09 -12.03
N PRO A 137 -30.34 -14.28 -12.18
CA PRO A 137 -29.54 -14.97 -11.16
C PRO A 137 -28.15 -14.34 -10.95
N PRO A 138 -27.55 -14.51 -9.75
CA PRO A 138 -26.16 -14.14 -9.50
C PRO A 138 -25.20 -14.71 -10.52
N GLN A 139 -24.30 -13.89 -11.07
CA GLN A 139 -23.24 -14.29 -11.98
C GLN A 139 -21.91 -14.41 -11.25
N VAL A 140 -21.16 -15.46 -11.57
CA VAL A 140 -19.78 -15.64 -11.11
C VAL A 140 -18.88 -14.69 -11.89
N VAL A 141 -18.20 -13.80 -11.18
CA VAL A 141 -17.26 -12.83 -11.74
C VAL A 141 -15.86 -13.44 -11.76
N PHE A 142 -15.46 -14.06 -10.65
CA PHE A 142 -14.17 -14.76 -10.50
C PHE A 142 -14.37 -15.99 -9.63
N SER A 143 -13.53 -16.99 -9.85
CA SER A 143 -13.46 -18.19 -9.03
C SER A 143 -12.02 -18.65 -8.91
N GLY A 144 -11.70 -19.31 -7.80
CA GLY A 144 -10.39 -19.87 -7.55
C GLY A 144 -10.47 -21.10 -6.66
N GLU A 145 -9.41 -21.90 -6.70
CA GLU A 145 -9.23 -23.05 -5.81
C GLU A 145 -8.48 -22.60 -4.55
N ILE A 146 -8.89 -23.11 -3.39
CA ILE A 146 -8.24 -22.84 -2.10
C ILE A 146 -7.23 -23.97 -1.85
N ALA A 147 -6.04 -23.83 -2.43
CA ALA A 147 -4.96 -24.79 -2.23
C ALA A 147 -4.35 -24.68 -0.82
N GLU A 148 -4.18 -23.46 -0.33
CA GLU A 148 -3.61 -23.14 0.98
C GLU A 148 -4.63 -22.39 1.85
N ARG A 149 -4.45 -22.37 3.17
CA ARG A 149 -5.37 -21.69 4.09
C ARG A 149 -5.09 -20.20 4.22
N ASP A 150 -3.84 -19.83 3.96
CA ASP A 150 -3.40 -18.46 3.82
C ASP A 150 -3.09 -18.22 2.34
N PHE A 151 -3.79 -17.29 1.69
CA PHE A 151 -3.62 -17.04 0.27
C PHE A 151 -4.05 -15.62 -0.11
N VAL A 152 -3.54 -15.13 -1.24
CA VAL A 152 -3.91 -13.84 -1.84
C VAL A 152 -3.99 -14.03 -3.35
N ASP A 153 -5.20 -13.91 -3.91
CA ASP A 153 -5.43 -13.94 -5.35
C ASP A 153 -5.91 -12.57 -5.83
N ILE A 154 -5.26 -12.01 -6.86
CA ILE A 154 -5.57 -10.67 -7.36
C ILE A 154 -6.09 -10.72 -8.80
N TYR A 155 -7.29 -10.18 -8.98
CA TYR A 155 -7.97 -10.09 -10.27
C TYR A 155 -8.13 -8.64 -10.72
N GLU A 156 -8.03 -8.40 -12.03
CA GLU A 156 -8.39 -7.11 -12.63
C GLU A 156 -9.90 -7.04 -12.82
N HIS A 157 -10.54 -5.99 -12.30
CA HIS A 157 -12.00 -5.90 -12.33
C HIS A 157 -12.50 -5.42 -13.71
N PRO A 158 -13.40 -6.13 -14.39
CA PRO A 158 -13.84 -5.79 -15.75
C PRO A 158 -14.76 -4.56 -15.83
N LYS A 159 -15.43 -4.16 -14.74
CA LYS A 159 -16.35 -2.97 -14.70
C LYS A 159 -15.87 -1.89 -13.71
N THR A 160 -15.69 -0.66 -14.17
CA THR A 160 -15.18 0.45 -13.35
C THR A 160 -16.21 1.12 -12.43
N GLU A 161 -17.48 0.74 -12.50
CA GLU A 161 -18.56 1.36 -11.71
C GLU A 161 -19.49 0.31 -11.13
N GLY A 162 -19.92 0.55 -9.89
CA GLY A 162 -21.03 -0.15 -9.26
C GLY A 162 -20.81 -1.64 -9.06
N LEU A 163 -20.79 -2.03 -7.78
CA LEU A 163 -21.25 -3.33 -7.27
C LEU A 163 -20.21 -4.48 -7.23
N TRP A 164 -19.94 -5.00 -6.03
CA TRP A 164 -20.46 -6.29 -5.54
C TRP A 164 -19.72 -6.88 -4.32
N ARG A 165 -20.46 -7.48 -3.37
CA ARG A 165 -19.96 -8.35 -2.29
C ARG A 165 -20.89 -9.55 -2.12
N GLY A 166 -20.77 -10.53 -2.99
CA GLY A 166 -21.15 -11.89 -2.66
C GLY A 166 -19.89 -12.74 -2.74
N LEU A 167 -19.54 -13.40 -1.64
CA LEU A 167 -18.50 -14.40 -1.59
C LEU A 167 -19.19 -15.72 -1.27
N ARG A 168 -18.99 -16.72 -2.12
CA ARG A 168 -19.34 -18.11 -1.81
C ARG A 168 -18.06 -18.86 -1.47
N LEU A 169 -18.13 -19.66 -0.42
CA LEU A 169 -17.04 -20.56 -0.04
C LEU A 169 -17.54 -21.98 -0.24
N LEU A 170 -17.02 -22.64 -1.27
CA LEU A 170 -17.52 -23.93 -1.70
C LEU A 170 -16.79 -25.06 -0.99
N ASP A 171 -17.55 -26.01 -0.44
CA ASP A 171 -17.03 -27.29 0.01
C ASP A 171 -16.78 -28.25 -1.18
N ALA A 172 -16.27 -29.45 -0.88
CA ALA A 172 -15.99 -30.47 -1.89
C ALA A 172 -17.23 -30.98 -2.64
N ASP A 173 -18.42 -30.79 -2.07
CA ASP A 173 -19.71 -31.17 -2.66
C ASP A 173 -20.36 -29.99 -3.43
N GLY A 174 -19.74 -28.80 -3.41
CA GLY A 174 -20.21 -27.58 -4.06
C GLY A 174 -21.22 -26.77 -3.24
N ASN A 175 -21.38 -27.05 -1.95
CA ASN A 175 -22.26 -26.27 -1.08
C ASN A 175 -21.56 -25.00 -0.58
N ASP A 176 -22.32 -23.91 -0.45
CA ASP A 176 -21.83 -22.64 0.07
C ASP A 176 -21.82 -22.61 1.60
N LEU A 177 -20.62 -22.52 2.18
CA LEU A 177 -20.33 -22.45 3.60
C LEU A 177 -20.41 -21.00 4.14
N ALA A 178 -20.33 -19.98 3.29
CA ALA A 178 -20.23 -18.60 3.73
C ALA A 178 -21.40 -18.17 4.65
N PRO A 179 -22.68 -18.53 4.38
CA PRO A 179 -23.79 -18.18 5.26
C PRO A 179 -23.68 -18.77 6.67
N GLU A 180 -23.24 -20.02 6.80
CA GLU A 180 -23.00 -20.70 8.09
C GLU A 180 -21.90 -19.97 8.86
N LEU A 181 -20.80 -19.64 8.19
CA LEU A 181 -19.65 -18.98 8.80
C LEU A 181 -19.99 -17.56 9.25
N TYR A 182 -20.73 -16.77 8.46
CA TYR A 182 -21.19 -15.44 8.88
C TYR A 182 -22.19 -15.53 10.04
N ALA A 183 -23.08 -16.53 10.06
CA ALA A 183 -24.04 -16.72 11.14
C ALA A 183 -23.40 -17.09 12.49
N SER A 184 -22.15 -17.58 12.49
CA SER A 184 -21.39 -17.87 13.72
C SER A 184 -21.04 -16.63 14.54
N GLY A 185 -21.28 -15.42 14.02
CA GLY A 185 -21.03 -14.15 14.71
C GLY A 185 -19.56 -13.75 14.74
N VAL A 186 -18.67 -14.54 14.13
CA VAL A 186 -17.23 -14.26 14.08
C VAL A 186 -16.95 -12.94 13.36
N ALA A 187 -17.71 -12.59 12.32
CA ALA A 187 -17.55 -11.36 11.54
C ALA A 187 -18.15 -10.09 12.19
N ASP A 188 -18.91 -10.21 13.29
CA ASP A 188 -19.48 -9.05 14.01
C ASP A 188 -18.39 -8.40 14.89
N GLY A 189 -17.54 -7.60 14.26
CA GLY A 189 -16.51 -6.80 14.92
C GLY A 189 -16.29 -5.46 14.24
N PRO A 190 -15.89 -4.41 14.98
CA PRO A 190 -15.59 -3.12 14.38
C PRO A 190 -14.42 -3.23 13.40
N GLY A 191 -14.67 -2.91 12.13
CA GLY A 191 -13.62 -2.74 11.14
C GLY A 191 -12.95 -1.38 11.30
N THR A 192 -11.63 -1.33 11.28
CA THR A 192 -10.84 -0.09 11.30
C THR A 192 -10.08 0.06 9.99
N GLY A 193 -10.16 1.25 9.40
CA GLY A 193 -9.40 1.63 8.23
C GLY A 193 -8.46 2.79 8.58
N ILE A 194 -7.18 2.61 8.32
CA ILE A 194 -6.17 3.67 8.38
C ILE A 194 -5.79 3.98 6.93
N GLY A 195 -5.97 5.23 6.53
CA GLY A 195 -5.61 5.70 5.20
C GLY A 195 -4.74 6.92 5.34
N THR A 196 -3.61 6.91 4.65
CA THR A 196 -2.63 7.96 4.78
C THR A 196 -2.67 8.87 3.54
N ALA A 197 -2.98 10.16 3.74
CA ALA A 197 -2.93 11.19 2.69
C ALA A 197 -1.49 11.54 2.23
N GLU A 198 -0.47 10.87 2.78
CA GLU A 198 0.95 11.22 2.70
C GLU A 198 1.59 11.06 1.33
N LEU A 199 0.92 10.39 0.38
CA LEU A 199 1.40 10.31 -1.00
C LEU A 199 1.69 11.70 -1.57
N PHE A 200 0.75 12.62 -1.37
CA PHE A 200 0.91 14.00 -1.78
C PHE A 200 1.99 14.71 -0.94
N MET A 201 2.02 14.47 0.38
CA MET A 201 2.93 15.18 1.27
C MET A 201 4.41 14.82 1.03
N THR A 202 4.75 13.56 0.83
CA THR A 202 6.16 13.16 0.58
C THR A 202 6.71 13.77 -0.70
N ASP A 203 5.93 13.73 -1.79
CA ASP A 203 6.34 14.32 -3.07
C ASP A 203 6.44 15.85 -2.95
N ILE A 204 5.49 16.49 -2.24
CA ILE A 204 5.58 17.92 -1.92
C ILE A 204 6.85 18.23 -1.14
N PHE A 205 7.17 17.48 -0.08
CA PHE A 205 8.36 17.74 0.73
C PHE A 205 9.63 17.59 -0.10
N CYS A 206 9.73 16.56 -0.95
CA CYS A 206 10.84 16.43 -1.88
C CYS A 206 10.95 17.64 -2.82
N ILE A 207 9.83 18.08 -3.40
CA ILE A 207 9.78 19.25 -4.28
C ILE A 207 10.18 20.53 -3.53
N LEU A 208 9.70 20.73 -2.29
CA LEU A 208 10.05 21.88 -1.46
C LEU A 208 11.54 21.93 -1.13
N ILE A 209 12.15 20.80 -0.75
CA ILE A 209 13.59 20.70 -0.50
C ILE A 209 14.36 21.09 -1.77
N LEU A 210 13.97 20.54 -2.93
CA LEU A 210 14.59 20.84 -4.21
C LEU A 210 14.43 22.31 -4.60
N LEU A 211 13.23 22.89 -4.44
CA LEU A 211 12.95 24.29 -4.79
C LEU A 211 13.75 25.26 -3.91
N VAL A 212 13.75 25.05 -2.59
CA VAL A 212 14.51 25.89 -1.66
C VAL A 212 16.01 25.78 -1.98
N GLY A 213 16.52 24.55 -2.13
CA GLY A 213 17.91 24.32 -2.50
C GLY A 213 18.30 24.98 -3.81
N PHE A 214 17.42 24.90 -4.83
CA PHE A 214 17.62 25.57 -6.11
C PHE A 214 17.68 27.09 -5.98
N VAL A 215 16.75 27.71 -5.25
CA VAL A 215 16.73 29.17 -5.04
C VAL A 215 18.01 29.64 -4.37
N VAL A 216 18.46 28.93 -3.32
CA VAL A 216 19.70 29.27 -2.62
C VAL A 216 20.92 29.04 -3.51
N ALA A 217 21.01 27.91 -4.21
CA ALA A 217 22.11 27.63 -5.13
C ALA A 217 22.20 28.68 -6.25
N LYS A 218 21.05 29.08 -6.82
CA LYS A 218 20.96 30.12 -7.85
C LYS A 218 21.43 31.48 -7.32
N TYR A 219 21.07 31.85 -6.09
CA TYR A 219 21.52 33.09 -5.46
C TYR A 219 23.07 33.20 -5.39
N PHE A 220 23.76 32.08 -5.12
CA PHE A 220 25.22 32.07 -5.09
C PHE A 220 25.86 31.89 -6.48
N TRP A 221 25.09 31.44 -7.47
CA TRP A 221 25.52 31.29 -8.85
C TRP A 221 25.48 32.62 -9.62
N ASP A 222 24.42 33.39 -9.45
CA ASP A 222 24.20 34.64 -10.18
C ASP A 222 25.18 35.72 -9.67
N GLU A 223 26.20 36.02 -10.48
CA GLU A 223 27.15 37.13 -10.28
C GLU A 223 26.44 38.48 -10.44
N LYS A 224 25.69 38.92 -9.43
CA LYS A 224 25.45 40.36 -9.29
C LYS A 224 26.75 40.99 -8.81
N GLN A 225 27.45 41.65 -9.73
CA GLN A 225 28.39 42.71 -9.36
C GLN A 225 27.59 43.72 -8.51
N LEU A 226 27.95 43.84 -7.24
CA LEU A 226 27.56 45.02 -6.47
C LEU A 226 28.08 46.23 -7.27
N PRO A 227 27.28 47.31 -7.44
CA PRO A 227 27.80 48.51 -8.07
C PRO A 227 29.06 48.92 -7.28
N GLU A 228 30.20 49.01 -7.96
CA GLU A 228 31.34 49.69 -7.36
C GLU A 228 30.86 51.11 -7.05
N ASP A 229 30.83 51.43 -5.76
CA ASP A 229 30.69 52.80 -5.30
C ASP A 229 31.76 53.60 -6.04
N LYS A 230 31.32 54.45 -6.98
CA LYS A 230 32.18 55.41 -7.63
C LYS A 230 32.71 56.32 -6.53
N LYS A 231 33.96 56.10 -6.14
CA LYS A 231 34.71 57.09 -5.37
C LYS A 231 34.94 58.29 -6.28
N GLU A 232 34.15 59.34 -6.08
CA GLU A 232 34.54 60.72 -6.44
C GLU A 232 35.67 61.20 -5.54
#